data_AF-Q30H45-F1
#
_entry.id   AF-Q30H45-F1
#
_cell.length_a   1.000
_cell.length_b   1.000
_cell.length_c   1.000
_cell.angle_alpha   90.00
_cell.angle_beta   90.00
_cell.angle_gamma   90.00
#
_symmetry.space_group_name_H-M   'P 1'
#
loop_
_entity.id
_entity.type
_entity.pdbx_description
1 polymer ?
#
loop_
_entity_poly.entity_id
_entity_poly.type
_entity_poly.pdbx_seq_one_letter_code
_entity_poly.pdbx_strand_id
1 'polypeptide(L)' 'MSSEKAEFDAEVKAFEAFAKSPRFTRTTRPYTAADVVSKRGTLP' A
#
# COMPACT_ATOMS: atom_id res chain seq x y z
N MET A 1 0.26 17.91 -9.14
CA MET A 1 -0.99 17.18 -8.82
C MET A 1 -1.16 15.85 -9.55
N SER A 2 -0.76 15.69 -10.83
CA SER A 2 -0.87 14.39 -11.53
C SER A 2 0.20 13.36 -11.15
N SER A 3 1.41 13.77 -10.75
CA SER A 3 2.48 12.82 -10.34
C SER A 3 2.25 12.22 -8.97
N GLU A 4 1.83 13.01 -7.98
CA GLU A 4 1.58 12.53 -6.60
C GLU A 4 0.52 11.44 -6.55
N LYS A 5 -0.55 11.57 -7.34
CA LYS A 5 -1.57 10.52 -7.44
C LYS A 5 -1.03 9.25 -8.08
N ALA A 6 -0.18 9.38 -9.10
CA ALA A 6 0.43 8.22 -9.76
C ALA A 6 1.43 7.50 -8.84
N GLU A 7 2.20 8.23 -8.06
CA GLU A 7 3.13 7.71 -7.03
C GLU A 7 2.35 7.00 -5.92
N PHE A 8 1.28 7.61 -5.41
CA PHE A 8 0.39 6.98 -4.44
C PHE A 8 -0.22 5.67 -4.98
N ASP A 9 -0.77 5.69 -6.20
CA ASP A 9 -1.38 4.52 -6.82
C ASP A 9 -0.33 3.40 -7.05
N ALA A 10 0.94 3.75 -7.31
CA ALA A 10 2.04 2.81 -7.43
C ALA A 10 2.43 2.17 -6.08
N GLU A 11 2.51 2.96 -5.01
CA GLU A 11 2.80 2.46 -3.66
C GLU A 11 1.69 1.55 -3.13
N VAL A 12 0.42 1.90 -3.39
CA VAL A 12 -0.72 1.05 -3.03
C VAL A 12 -0.60 -0.31 -3.71
N LYS A 13 -0.29 -0.35 -5.01
CA LYS A 13 -0.08 -1.61 -5.75
C LYS A 13 1.11 -2.41 -5.20
N ALA A 14 2.22 -1.75 -4.88
CA ALA A 14 3.39 -2.41 -4.28
C ALA A 14 3.05 -3.05 -2.93
N PHE A 15 2.29 -2.34 -2.09
CA PHE A 15 1.85 -2.86 -0.79
C PHE A 15 0.86 -4.01 -0.93
N GLU A 16 -0.06 -3.95 -1.89
CA GLU A 16 -0.98 -5.06 -2.18
C GLU A 16 -0.22 -6.31 -2.64
N ALA A 17 0.79 -6.16 -3.50
CA ALA A 17 1.63 -7.28 -3.92
C ALA A 17 2.39 -7.88 -2.73
N PHE A 18 2.94 -7.04 -1.85
CA PHE A 18 3.58 -7.48 -0.62
C PHE A 18 2.61 -8.21 0.32
N ALA A 19 1.40 -7.68 0.48
CA ALA A 19 0.35 -8.27 1.33
C ALA A 19 -0.15 -9.63 0.79
N LYS A 20 -0.04 -9.88 -0.52
CA LYS A 20 -0.35 -11.19 -1.14
C LYS A 20 0.76 -12.23 -0.98
N SER A 21 1.91 -11.87 -0.40
CA SER A 21 2.99 -12.84 -0.18
C SER A 21 2.56 -13.98 0.75
N PRO A 22 3.14 -15.20 0.61
CA PRO A 22 2.79 -16.36 1.43
C PRO A 22 2.85 -16.11 2.95
N ARG A 23 3.70 -15.15 3.35
CA ARG A 23 3.88 -14.68 4.73
C ARG A 23 2.57 -14.26 5.40
N PHE A 24 1.64 -13.65 4.67
CA PHE A 24 0.43 -13.00 5.23
C PHE A 24 -0.86 -13.78 4.94
N THR A 25 -0.78 -15.01 4.44
CA THR A 25 -1.94 -15.84 4.07
C THR A 25 -2.95 -16.09 5.19
N ARG A 26 -2.52 -16.00 6.45
CA ARG A 26 -3.37 -16.19 7.64
C ARG A 26 -3.73 -14.88 8.34
N THR A 27 -3.35 -13.74 7.77
CA THR A 27 -3.48 -12.43 8.42
C THR A 27 -4.64 -11.65 7.81
N THR A 28 -5.73 -11.52 8.57
CA THR A 28 -6.87 -10.68 8.19
C THR A 28 -6.61 -9.24 8.61
N ARG A 29 -6.72 -8.29 7.68
CA ARG A 29 -6.50 -6.86 7.92
C ARG A 29 -7.84 -6.12 7.84
N PRO A 30 -8.34 -5.49 8.92
CA PRO A 30 -9.58 -4.72 8.91
C PRO A 30 -9.36 -3.28 8.39
N TYR A 31 -8.50 -3.12 7.38
CA TYR A 31 -8.15 -1.86 6.74
C TYR A 31 -7.54 -2.13 5.37
N THR A 32 -7.53 -1.12 4.50
CA THR A 32 -7.07 -1.25 3.11
C THR A 32 -5.59 -0.88 2.95
N ALA A 33 -5.02 -1.21 1.79
CA ALA A 33 -3.68 -0.75 1.40
C ALA A 33 -3.60 0.77 1.32
N ALA A 34 -4.64 1.43 0.81
CA ALA A 34 -4.72 2.89 0.72
C ALA A 34 -4.71 3.57 2.10
N ASP A 35 -5.39 2.98 3.10
CA ASP A 35 -5.38 3.50 4.47
C ASP A 35 -3.96 3.49 5.05
N VAL A 36 -3.16 2.48 4.73
CA VAL A 36 -1.76 2.40 5.17
C VAL A 36 -0.88 3.38 4.42
N VAL A 37 -0.98 3.45 3.09
CA VAL A 37 -0.13 4.32 2.25
C VAL A 37 -0.43 5.79 2.51
N SER A 38 -1.69 6.16 2.78
CA SER A 38 -2.07 7.54 3.10
C SER A 38 -1.46 8.10 4.39
N LYS A 39 -0.90 7.22 5.24
CA LYS A 39 -0.21 7.60 6.49
C LYS A 39 1.30 7.58 6.35
N ARG A 40 1.83 7.20 5.19
CA ARG A 40 3.26 7.23 4.92
C ARG A 40 3.69 8.65 4.56
N GLY A 41 4.92 8.98 4.93
CA GLY A 41 5.58 10.18 4.44
C GLY A 41 6.10 9.96 3.02
N THR A 42 6.68 11.00 2.44
CA THR A 42 7.29 10.98 1.11
C THR A 42 8.77 10.58 1.13
N LEU A 43 9.31 10.26 2.31
CA LEU A 43 10.67 9.75 2.46
C LEU A 43 10.63 8.20 2.50
N PRO A 44 11.33 7.50 1.59
CA PRO A 44 11.32 6.04 1.52
C PRO A 44 12.05 5.37 2.70
#